data_AF-I4ELP7-F1
#
_entry.id   AF-I4ELP7-F1
#
_cell.length_a   1.000
_cell.length_b   1.000
_cell.length_c   1.000
_cell.angle_alpha   90.00
_cell.angle_beta   90.00
_cell.angle_gamma   90.00
#
_symmetry.space_group_name_H-M   'P 1'
#
loop_
_entity.id
_entity.type
_entity.pdbx_description
1 polymer ?
#
loop_
_entity_poly.entity_id
_entity_poly.type
_entity_poly.pdbx_seq_one_letter_code
_entity_poly.pdbx_strand_id
1 'polypeptide(L)' 'MNPLIYVCGSTDFVETVTAGLFARGYSPPCVRTERFGRPKI' A
#
# COMPACT_ATOMS: atom_id res chain seq x y z
N MET A 1 -16.26 1.00 -6.60
CA MET A 1 -15.62 -0.18 -5.98
C MET A 1 -14.90 0.31 -4.74
N ASN A 2 -15.26 -0.18 -3.55
CA ASN A 2 -14.68 0.30 -2.29
C ASN A 2 -13.38 -0.46 -2.00
N PRO A 3 -12.32 0.22 -1.53
CA PRO A 3 -11.10 -0.48 -1.13
C PRO A 3 -11.42 -1.48 -0.02
N LEU A 4 -10.88 -2.69 -0.14
CA LEU A 4 -11.01 -3.74 0.87
C LEU A 4 -9.86 -3.69 1.87
N ILE A 5 -8.73 -3.10 1.47
CA ILE A 5 -7.49 -3.07 2.26
C ILE A 5 -6.98 -1.63 2.32
N TYR A 6 -6.70 -1.16 3.53
CA TYR A 6 -6.11 0.15 3.80
C TYR A 6 -4.75 -0.03 4.44
N VAL A 7 -3.72 0.59 3.87
CA VAL A 7 -2.34 0.51 4.37
C VAL A 7 -1.84 1.93 4.66
N CYS A 8 -1.48 2.21 5.90
CA CYS A 8 -0.83 3.46 6.30
C CYS A 8 0.55 3.15 6.91
N GLY A 9 1.56 3.95 6.59
CA GLY A 9 2.93 3.72 7.07
C GLY A 9 3.98 4.65 6.46
N SER A 10 5.25 4.36 6.75
CA SER A 10 6.37 4.95 5.99
C SER A 10 6.32 4.50 4.53
N THR A 11 7.00 5.22 3.64
CA THR A 11 7.09 4.86 2.22
C THR A 11 7.58 3.42 2.03
N ASP A 12 8.67 3.02 2.70
CA ASP A 12 9.21 1.65 2.62
C ASP A 12 8.21 0.58 3.09
N PHE A 13 7.49 0.87 4.17
CA PHE A 13 6.49 -0.05 4.70
C PHE A 13 5.34 -0.23 3.71
N VAL A 14 4.77 0.87 3.21
CA VAL A 14 3.65 0.86 2.27
C VAL A 14 4.05 0.14 0.98
N GLU A 15 5.25 0.39 0.46
CA GLU A 15 5.77 -0.30 -0.73
C GLU A 15 5.94 -1.80 -0.50
N THR A 16 6.52 -2.19 0.63
CA THR A 16 6.74 -3.61 0.96
C THR A 16 5.41 -4.36 1.09
N VAL A 17 4.44 -3.79 1.82
CA VAL A 17 3.13 -4.41 2.04
C VAL A 17 2.35 -4.52 0.73
N THR A 18 2.29 -3.45 -0.07
CA THR A 18 1.55 -3.46 -1.34
C THR A 18 2.15 -4.44 -2.36
N ALA A 19 3.48 -4.53 -2.44
CA ALA A 19 4.15 -5.55 -3.26
C ALA A 19 3.76 -6.98 -2.84
N GLY A 20 3.73 -7.26 -1.53
CA GLY A 20 3.31 -8.55 -0.99
C GLY A 20 1.83 -8.88 -1.29
N LEU A 21 0.95 -7.88 -1.25
CA LEU A 21 -0.46 -8.05 -1.62
C LEU A 21 -0.62 -8.35 -3.12
N PHE A 22 0.06 -7.60 -3.97
CA PHE A 22 -0.05 -7.81 -5.42
C PHE A 22 0.53 -9.17 -5.85
N ALA A 23 1.64 -9.61 -5.23
CA ALA A 23 2.20 -10.94 -5.44
C ALA A 23 1.23 -12.08 -5.05
N ARG A 24 0.26 -11.81 -4.18
CA ARG A 24 -0.78 -12.76 -3.76
C ARG A 24 -2.09 -12.63 -4.55
N GLY A 25 -2.12 -11.79 -5.59
CA GLY A 25 -3.26 -11.64 -6.50
C GLY A 25 -4.29 -10.59 -6.10
N TYR A 26 -4.04 -9.79 -5.05
CA TYR A 26 -4.92 -8.66 -4.75
C TYR A 26 -4.77 -7.61 -5.85
N SER A 27 -5.89 -7.16 -6.42
CA SER A 27 -5.85 -6.15 -7.48
C SER A 27 -5.59 -4.75 -6.90
N PRO A 28 -4.85 -3.86 -7.60
CA PRO A 28 -4.60 -2.49 -7.15
C PRO A 28 -5.85 -1.70 -6.76
N PRO A 29 -7.02 -1.80 -7.45
CA PRO A 29 -8.23 -1.09 -7.05
C PRO A 29 -8.78 -1.47 -5.68
N CYS A 30 -8.41 -2.63 -5.12
CA CYS A 30 -8.85 -3.08 -3.80
C CYS A 30 -7.98 -2.52 -2.65
N VAL A 31 -6.86 -1.87 -2.95
CA VAL A 31 -5.87 -1.41 -1.96
C VAL A 31 -5.76 0.11 -1.99
N ARG A 32 -5.99 0.76 -0.85
CA ARG A 32 -5.77 2.20 -0.69
C ARG A 32 -4.63 2.46 0.29
N THR A 33 -3.72 3.36 -0.08
CA THR A 33 -2.53 3.67 0.70
C THR A 33 -2.52 5.11 1.19
N GLU A 34 -2.02 5.32 2.40
CA GLU A 34 -1.62 6.62 2.93
C GLU A 34 -0.17 6.54 3.42
N ARG A 35 0.62 7.60 3.25
CA ARG A 35 2.03 7.62 3.66
C ARG A 35 2.26 8.73 4.67
N PHE A 36 3.06 8.45 5.68
CA PHE A 36 3.56 9.47 6.62
C PHE A 36 5.09 9.59 6.58
N GLY A 37 5.58 10.73 7.05
CA GLY A 37 7.01 11.04 7.13
C GLY A 37 7.50 11.84 5.92
N ARG A 38 8.82 12.07 5.88
CA ARG A 38 9.46 12.82 4.80
C ARG A 38 9.54 11.97 3.52
N PRO A 39 9.38 12.57 2.33
CA PRO A 39 9.63 11.89 1.07
C PRO A 39 11.02 11.25 1.04
N LYS A 40 11.17 10.13 0.33
CA LYS A 40 12.50 9.60 0.00
C LYS A 40 13.21 10.67 -0.83
N ILE A 41 14.38 11.13 -0.36
CA ILE A 41 15.25 12.09 -1.05
C ILE A 41 16.08 11.32 -2.07
#